data_AF-A0A954DBP7-F1
#
_entry.id   AF-A0A954DBP7-F1
#
_cell.length_a   1.000
_cell.length_b   1.000
_cell.length_c   1.000
_cell.angle_alpha   90.00
_cell.angle_beta   90.00
_cell.angle_gamma   90.00
#
_symmetry.space_group_name_H-M   'P 1'
#
loop_
_entity.id
_entity.type
_entity.pdbx_description
1 polymer ?
#
loop_
_entity_poly.entity_id
_entity_poly.type
_entity_poly.pdbx_seq_one_letter_code
_entity_poly.pdbx_strand_id
1 'polypeptide(L)'
;MSKPKRKREWRSLDSAVAAVLVANVLLLAAIVAWPGDAPQPGTSTQDPSSVSGDGAAGTAGTNGPAGPGGVDGTRVPLLPRNELWQRSQKEAAAGRLQAAISSLQLLLREEPRMGEVPRRAVWLQLSYLAGIAGRDEDAARWLRLSKASLEGGLVPEELLRLAREAANARDWSESRRYAARFLLQKRQLAGDSEAMVAEAYMMLADGYRDQAEVPSSDTAITAPIDASGSSERSESTPSEGKR
;
A
#
# COMPACT_ATOMS: atom_id res chain seq x y z
N MET A 1 43.74 -28.46 -16.77
CA MET A 1 43.03 -28.79 -15.51
C MET A 1 43.21 -27.64 -14.54
N SER A 2 42.20 -26.78 -14.37
CA SER A 2 42.22 -25.62 -13.47
C SER A 2 41.01 -25.67 -12.52
N LYS A 3 41.26 -25.44 -11.23
CA LYS A 3 40.32 -25.62 -10.11
C LYS A 3 39.24 -24.52 -10.07
N PRO A 4 37.99 -24.80 -9.65
CA PRO A 4 37.03 -23.75 -9.29
C PRO A 4 37.19 -23.34 -7.81
N LYS A 5 37.46 -22.05 -7.57
CA LYS A 5 37.34 -21.38 -6.25
C LYS A 5 36.16 -20.41 -6.28
N ARG A 6 34.95 -20.85 -5.91
CA ARG A 6 33.83 -19.97 -5.51
C ARG A 6 32.88 -20.73 -4.57
N LYS A 7 33.13 -20.70 -3.26
CA LYS A 7 32.22 -21.25 -2.25
C LYS A 7 32.17 -20.46 -0.93
N ARG A 8 32.69 -19.23 -0.86
CA ARG A 8 32.80 -18.49 0.43
C ARG A 8 31.86 -17.30 0.65
N GLU A 9 31.20 -16.73 -0.37
CA GLU A 9 30.40 -15.50 -0.18
C GLU A 9 28.95 -15.73 0.30
N TRP A 10 28.41 -16.95 0.16
CA TRP A 10 27.00 -17.19 0.48
C TRP A 10 26.71 -17.26 1.99
N ARG A 11 27.73 -17.49 2.83
CA ARG A 11 27.55 -17.59 4.29
C ARG A 11 27.51 -16.23 5.01
N SER A 12 28.01 -15.16 4.39
CA SER A 12 28.03 -13.85 5.06
C SER A 12 26.70 -13.10 4.95
N LEU A 13 25.92 -13.33 3.89
CA LEU A 13 24.62 -12.70 3.70
C LEU A 13 23.57 -13.24 4.70
N ASP A 14 23.56 -14.55 4.94
CA ASP A 14 22.67 -15.18 5.92
C ASP A 14 22.95 -14.69 7.36
N SER A 15 24.21 -14.40 7.67
CA SER A 15 24.61 -13.86 8.98
C SER A 15 24.09 -12.44 9.23
N ALA A 16 24.14 -11.58 8.20
CA ALA A 16 23.68 -10.20 8.32
C ALA A 16 22.16 -10.14 8.51
N VAL A 17 21.40 -10.95 7.77
CA VAL A 17 19.94 -11.03 7.91
C VAL A 17 19.55 -11.60 9.29
N ALA A 18 20.25 -12.63 9.76
CA ALA A 18 20.02 -13.19 11.09
C ALA A 18 20.30 -12.16 12.20
N ALA A 19 21.36 -11.35 12.08
CA ALA A 19 21.70 -10.32 13.06
C ALA A 19 20.63 -9.23 13.15
N VAL A 20 20.09 -8.78 12.00
CA VAL A 20 19.02 -7.76 11.97
C VAL A 20 17.73 -8.30 12.59
N LEU A 21 17.38 -9.57 12.32
CA LEU A 21 16.20 -10.20 12.93
C LEU A 21 16.34 -10.32 14.45
N VAL A 22 17.51 -10.75 14.94
CA VAL A 22 17.77 -10.85 16.39
C VAL A 22 17.70 -9.47 17.06
N ALA A 23 18.27 -8.43 16.44
CA ALA A 23 18.20 -7.07 16.97
C ALA A 23 16.77 -6.54 17.07
N ASN A 24 15.94 -6.79 16.04
CA ASN A 24 14.53 -6.39 16.06
C ASN A 24 13.71 -7.13 17.13
N VAL A 25 13.97 -8.42 17.34
CA VAL A 25 13.30 -9.20 18.38
C VAL A 25 13.70 -8.71 19.78
N LEU A 26 14.97 -8.38 20.00
CA LEU A 26 15.44 -7.83 21.28
C LEU A 26 14.86 -6.43 21.56
N LEU A 27 14.72 -5.59 20.55
CA LEU A 27 14.11 -4.27 20.68
C LEU A 27 12.62 -4.39 21.10
N LEU A 28 11.89 -5.32 20.49
CA LEU A 28 10.50 -5.62 20.86
C LEU A 28 10.37 -6.14 22.30
N ALA A 29 11.28 -7.03 22.71
CA ALA A 29 11.32 -7.52 24.09
C ALA A 29 11.61 -6.40 25.10
N ALA A 30 12.50 -5.46 24.77
CA ALA A 30 12.81 -4.31 25.62
C ALA A 30 11.63 -3.35 25.78
N ILE A 31 10.82 -3.15 24.74
CA ILE A 31 9.61 -2.32 24.80
C ILE A 31 8.55 -2.97 25.69
N VAL A 32 8.38 -4.29 25.59
CA VAL A 32 7.39 -5.04 26.40
C VAL A 32 7.83 -5.17 27.86
N ALA A 33 9.14 -5.24 28.12
CA ALA A 33 9.69 -5.39 29.46
C ALA A 33 9.87 -4.06 30.21
N TRP A 34 9.58 -2.91 29.59
CA TRP A 34 9.70 -1.61 30.27
C TRP A 34 8.52 -1.43 31.24
N PRO A 35 8.75 -1.43 32.57
CA PRO A 35 7.70 -1.15 33.54
C PRO A 35 7.42 0.35 33.47
N GLY A 36 6.28 0.72 32.90
CA GLY A 36 5.80 2.09 32.94
C GLY A 36 5.27 2.42 34.33
N ASP A 37 6.14 2.91 35.22
CA ASP A 37 5.71 3.75 36.33
C ASP A 37 5.31 5.12 35.74
N ALA A 38 4.02 5.27 35.46
CA ALA A 38 3.42 6.56 35.18
C ALA A 38 2.53 6.95 36.38
N PRO A 39 2.75 8.15 36.96
CA PRO A 39 2.06 8.61 38.17
C PRO A 39 0.57 8.84 37.93
N GLN A 40 -0.26 8.36 38.86
CA GLN A 40 -1.68 8.69 38.94
C GLN A 40 -1.86 10.19 39.19
N PRO A 41 -2.68 10.91 38.41
CA PRO A 41 -3.16 12.23 38.80
C PRO A 41 -4.12 12.07 39.98
N GLY A 42 -3.80 12.79 41.07
CA GLY A 42 -4.49 12.72 42.35
C GLY A 42 -5.99 13.00 42.24
N THR A 43 -6.77 12.11 42.83
CA THR A 43 -8.12 12.38 43.29
C THR A 43 -8.08 13.46 44.37
N SER A 44 -8.41 14.69 44.00
CA SER A 44 -8.77 15.72 44.96
C SER A 44 -10.10 15.35 45.60
N THR A 45 -10.03 14.89 46.84
CA THR A 45 -11.10 14.89 47.83
C THR A 45 -11.70 16.28 47.94
N GLN A 46 -12.98 16.42 47.61
CA GLN A 46 -13.80 17.54 48.08
C GLN A 46 -15.09 16.96 48.67
N ASP A 47 -15.25 17.20 49.96
CA ASP A 47 -16.36 16.79 50.82
C ASP A 47 -17.73 17.30 50.31
N PRO A 48 -18.82 16.55 50.54
CA PRO A 48 -20.17 16.97 50.20
C PRO A 48 -20.77 17.83 51.33
N SER A 49 -20.83 19.14 51.13
CA SER A 49 -21.69 20.02 51.92
C SER A 49 -22.87 20.50 51.09
N SER A 50 -24.02 19.91 51.41
CA SER A 50 -25.39 20.41 51.27
C SER A 50 -25.58 21.88 50.86
N VAL A 51 -26.34 22.12 49.78
CA VAL A 51 -27.32 23.23 49.69
C VAL A 51 -28.44 22.82 48.74
N SER A 52 -29.66 22.90 49.26
CA SER A 52 -30.94 22.80 48.54
C SER A 52 -31.16 23.99 47.61
N GLY A 53 -31.87 23.81 46.51
CA GLY A 53 -32.36 24.92 45.70
C GLY A 53 -33.14 24.49 44.47
N ASP A 54 -34.47 24.58 44.57
CA ASP A 54 -35.44 24.55 43.48
C ASP A 54 -35.08 25.54 42.36
N GLY A 55 -35.43 25.24 41.10
CA GLY A 55 -35.39 26.27 40.06
C GLY A 55 -35.57 25.78 38.63
N ALA A 56 -36.66 26.22 38.02
CA ALA A 56 -37.11 25.91 36.68
C ALA A 56 -36.22 26.45 35.53
N ALA A 57 -36.38 25.82 34.37
CA ALA A 57 -36.43 26.37 33.01
C ALA A 57 -35.55 27.58 32.59
N GLY A 58 -34.83 27.39 31.48
CA GLY A 58 -34.84 28.38 30.39
C GLY A 58 -33.52 29.06 30.00
N THR A 59 -33.15 28.83 28.74
CA THR A 59 -32.57 29.79 27.77
C THR A 59 -31.14 30.34 27.89
N ALA A 60 -30.38 30.02 26.83
CA ALA A 60 -29.61 30.91 25.94
C ALA A 60 -28.31 31.60 26.43
N GLY A 61 -27.31 31.62 25.53
CA GLY A 61 -26.18 32.57 25.55
C GLY A 61 -24.81 31.86 25.39
N THR A 62 -24.21 31.86 24.20
CA THR A 62 -23.28 32.87 23.64
C THR A 62 -21.78 32.57 23.87
N ASN A 63 -21.11 32.26 22.75
CA ASN A 63 -19.77 32.71 22.31
C ASN A 63 -18.62 32.94 23.32
N GLY A 64 -17.58 32.11 23.16
CA GLY A 64 -16.15 32.45 23.27
C GLY A 64 -15.37 31.70 24.37
N PRO A 65 -14.03 31.47 24.24
CA PRO A 65 -13.11 31.90 23.19
C PRO A 65 -12.41 30.74 22.43
N ALA A 66 -11.94 31.07 21.22
CA ALA A 66 -11.10 30.24 20.38
C ALA A 66 -9.79 29.86 21.08
N GLY A 67 -9.59 28.56 21.32
CA GLY A 67 -8.28 27.97 21.61
C GLY A 67 -7.51 27.70 20.31
N PRO A 68 -6.18 27.88 20.29
CA PRO A 68 -5.39 27.69 19.09
C PRO A 68 -5.27 26.19 18.78
N GLY A 69 -5.71 25.79 17.58
CA GLY A 69 -5.57 24.41 17.10
C GLY A 69 -6.87 23.65 16.81
N GLY A 70 -7.98 24.36 16.58
CA GLY A 70 -9.21 23.80 16.02
C GLY A 70 -9.01 23.26 14.61
N VAL A 71 -8.32 22.13 14.47
CA VAL A 71 -8.74 21.14 13.49
C VAL A 71 -10.07 20.62 14.02
N ASP A 72 -11.17 20.98 13.35
CA ASP A 72 -12.42 20.24 13.40
C ASP A 72 -12.13 18.83 12.87
N GLY A 73 -11.49 18.04 13.72
CA GLY A 73 -11.24 16.65 13.54
C GLY A 73 -12.55 15.93 13.75
N THR A 74 -13.47 16.08 12.80
CA THR A 74 -14.39 15.01 12.47
C THR A 74 -13.51 13.86 12.01
N ARG A 75 -12.86 13.18 12.96
CA ARG A 75 -12.15 11.93 12.74
C ARG A 75 -13.26 10.97 12.34
N VAL A 76 -13.52 10.90 11.05
CA VAL A 76 -14.29 9.83 10.43
C VAL A 76 -13.72 8.56 11.05
N PRO A 77 -14.51 7.78 11.80
CA PRO A 77 -13.98 6.59 12.45
C PRO A 77 -13.40 5.72 11.33
N LEU A 78 -12.06 5.63 11.30
CA LEU A 78 -11.30 4.86 10.31
C LEU A 78 -11.63 3.37 10.37
N LEU A 79 -12.36 2.95 11.40
CA LEU A 79 -12.71 1.59 11.73
C LEU A 79 -14.24 1.43 11.71
N PRO A 80 -14.75 0.33 11.11
CA PRO A 80 -16.17 0.01 11.20
C PRO A 80 -16.57 -0.11 12.67
N ARG A 81 -17.51 0.73 13.13
CA ARG A 81 -18.14 0.58 14.46
C ARG A 81 -19.18 -0.55 14.43
N ASN A 82 -18.76 -1.73 13.97
CA ASN A 82 -19.62 -2.89 13.78
C ASN A 82 -19.24 -3.97 14.80
N GLU A 83 -20.25 -4.63 15.38
CA GLU A 83 -20.08 -5.72 16.34
C GLU A 83 -19.27 -6.89 15.77
N LEU A 84 -19.41 -7.20 14.48
CA LEU A 84 -18.63 -8.22 13.78
C LEU A 84 -17.15 -7.88 13.70
N TRP A 85 -16.82 -6.59 13.52
CA TRP A 85 -15.43 -6.12 13.57
C TRP A 85 -14.84 -6.36 14.97
N GLN A 86 -15.52 -5.91 16.01
CA GLN A 86 -15.06 -6.11 17.39
C GLN A 86 -14.97 -7.59 17.78
N ARG A 87 -15.94 -8.39 17.34
CA ARG A 87 -15.96 -9.84 17.53
C ARG A 87 -14.75 -10.51 16.88
N SER A 88 -14.43 -10.12 15.64
CA SER A 88 -13.25 -10.67 14.96
C SER A 88 -11.94 -10.36 15.70
N GLN A 89 -11.81 -9.17 16.29
CA GLN A 89 -10.63 -8.79 17.06
C GLN A 89 -10.52 -9.60 18.36
N LYS A 90 -11.64 -9.82 19.06
CA LYS A 90 -11.69 -10.69 20.25
C LYS A 90 -11.34 -12.14 19.90
N GLU A 91 -11.86 -12.65 18.78
CA GLU A 91 -11.57 -14.01 18.31
C GLU A 91 -10.10 -14.17 17.89
N ALA A 92 -9.53 -13.17 17.21
CA ALA A 92 -8.12 -13.14 16.84
C ALA A 92 -7.21 -13.10 18.08
N ALA A 93 -7.53 -12.27 19.06
CA ALA A 93 -6.80 -12.18 20.33
C ALA A 93 -6.86 -13.51 21.12
N ALA A 94 -7.95 -14.27 20.99
CA ALA A 94 -8.09 -15.60 21.57
C ALA A 94 -7.41 -16.72 20.75
N GLY A 95 -6.68 -16.38 19.67
CA GLY A 95 -6.04 -17.35 18.77
C GLY A 95 -7.01 -18.10 17.86
N ARG A 96 -8.30 -17.75 17.85
CA ARG A 96 -9.34 -18.40 17.02
C ARG A 96 -9.39 -17.77 15.63
N LEU A 97 -8.30 -17.94 14.87
CA LEU A 97 -8.09 -17.27 13.59
C LEU A 97 -9.21 -17.54 12.56
N GLN A 98 -9.69 -18.79 12.46
CA GLN A 98 -10.77 -19.12 11.51
C GLN A 98 -12.10 -18.46 11.87
N ALA A 99 -12.42 -18.34 13.17
CA ALA A 99 -13.61 -17.62 13.62
C ALA A 99 -13.49 -16.13 13.27
N ALA A 100 -12.34 -15.52 13.55
CA ALA A 100 -12.07 -14.12 13.23
C ALA A 100 -12.20 -13.83 11.73
N ILE A 101 -11.63 -14.69 10.87
CA ILE A 101 -11.76 -14.59 9.41
C ILE A 101 -13.22 -14.69 8.98
N SER A 102 -13.98 -15.63 9.56
CA SER A 102 -15.40 -15.82 9.24
C SER A 102 -16.23 -14.60 9.62
N SER A 103 -15.99 -14.02 10.79
CA SER A 103 -16.64 -12.78 11.26
C SER A 103 -16.39 -11.60 10.31
N LEU A 104 -15.16 -11.43 9.82
CA LEU A 104 -14.83 -10.38 8.84
C LEU A 104 -15.41 -10.62 7.45
N GLN A 105 -15.48 -11.88 7.01
CA GLN A 105 -16.14 -12.22 5.75
C GLN A 105 -17.65 -12.00 5.81
N LEU A 106 -18.26 -12.32 6.96
CA LEU A 106 -19.68 -12.04 7.21
C LEU A 106 -19.94 -10.52 7.17
N LEU A 107 -19.06 -9.73 7.79
CA LEU A 107 -19.15 -8.27 7.73
C LEU A 107 -19.16 -7.73 6.29
N LEU A 108 -18.30 -8.24 5.41
CA LEU A 108 -18.28 -7.84 4.00
C LEU A 108 -19.55 -8.25 3.22
N ARG A 109 -20.22 -9.33 3.65
CA ARG A 109 -21.47 -9.82 3.03
C ARG A 109 -22.69 -9.04 3.52
N GLU A 110 -22.75 -8.74 4.83
CA GLU A 110 -23.87 -8.01 5.45
C GLU A 110 -23.85 -6.53 5.11
N GLU A 111 -22.66 -5.94 4.93
CA GLU A 111 -22.51 -4.52 4.58
C GLU A 111 -21.88 -4.31 3.19
N PRO A 112 -22.56 -4.68 2.10
CA PRO A 112 -22.05 -4.49 0.74
C PRO A 112 -21.98 -3.01 0.33
N ARG A 113 -22.55 -2.10 1.13
CA ARG A 113 -22.47 -0.63 0.94
C ARG A 113 -21.46 0.05 1.86
N MET A 114 -20.63 -0.71 2.58
CA MET A 114 -19.52 -0.17 3.35
C MET A 114 -18.64 0.71 2.46
N GLY A 115 -18.30 1.92 2.92
CA GLY A 115 -17.43 2.84 2.19
C GLY A 115 -16.06 2.21 1.87
N GLU A 116 -15.38 2.72 0.85
CA GLU A 116 -14.11 2.14 0.36
C GLU A 116 -13.01 2.10 1.44
N VAL A 117 -12.89 3.15 2.25
CA VAL A 117 -11.89 3.20 3.34
C VAL A 117 -12.09 2.10 4.39
N PRO A 118 -13.26 1.95 5.04
CA PRO A 118 -13.48 0.86 5.99
C PRO A 118 -13.42 -0.52 5.34
N ARG A 119 -13.91 -0.66 4.10
CA ARG A 119 -13.82 -1.92 3.35
C ARG A 119 -12.38 -2.35 3.12
N ARG A 120 -11.52 -1.40 2.76
CA ARG A 120 -10.09 -1.62 2.59
C ARG A 120 -9.41 -2.07 3.88
N ALA A 121 -9.76 -1.45 5.01
CA ALA A 121 -9.26 -1.86 6.32
C ALA A 121 -9.63 -3.32 6.64
N VAL A 122 -10.85 -3.73 6.29
CA VAL A 122 -11.30 -5.12 6.43
C VAL A 122 -10.49 -6.08 5.55
N TRP A 123 -10.25 -5.74 4.27
CA TRP A 123 -9.40 -6.57 3.40
C TRP A 123 -7.95 -6.67 3.90
N LEU A 124 -7.39 -5.57 4.43
CA LEU A 124 -6.05 -5.59 5.00
C LEU A 124 -5.99 -6.53 6.22
N GLN A 125 -6.97 -6.43 7.12
CA GLN A 125 -7.04 -7.31 8.30
C GLN A 125 -7.24 -8.78 7.91
N LEU A 126 -8.08 -9.06 6.91
CA LEU A 126 -8.24 -10.40 6.36
C LEU A 126 -6.93 -10.96 5.79
N SER A 127 -6.14 -10.12 5.11
CA SER A 127 -4.84 -10.55 4.59
C SER A 127 -3.86 -10.95 5.69
N TYR A 128 -3.82 -10.15 6.76
CA TYR A 128 -2.98 -10.41 7.92
C TYR A 128 -3.37 -11.69 8.65
N LEU A 129 -4.67 -11.85 8.98
CA LEU A 129 -5.16 -13.04 9.67
C LEU A 129 -5.03 -14.32 8.83
N ALA A 130 -5.25 -14.23 7.52
CA ALA A 130 -5.05 -15.36 6.62
C ALA A 130 -3.58 -15.79 6.56
N GLY A 131 -2.63 -14.84 6.55
CA GLY A 131 -1.20 -15.14 6.60
C GLY A 131 -0.79 -15.86 7.88
N ILE A 132 -1.26 -15.39 9.05
CA ILE A 132 -0.99 -16.07 10.34
C ILE A 132 -1.60 -17.47 10.36
N ALA A 133 -2.77 -17.66 9.73
CA ALA A 133 -3.42 -18.97 9.64
C ALA A 133 -2.77 -19.92 8.61
N GLY A 134 -1.69 -19.52 7.94
CA GLY A 134 -1.00 -20.31 6.91
C GLY A 134 -1.77 -20.41 5.58
N ARG A 135 -2.68 -19.48 5.32
CA ARG A 135 -3.50 -19.41 4.09
C ARG A 135 -2.94 -18.37 3.14
N ASP A 136 -1.74 -18.61 2.62
CA ASP A 136 -0.95 -17.63 1.86
C ASP A 136 -1.67 -17.14 0.59
N GLU A 137 -2.36 -18.02 -0.13
CA GLU A 137 -3.10 -17.64 -1.34
C GLU A 137 -4.26 -16.67 -1.03
N ASP A 138 -4.99 -16.94 0.06
CA ASP A 138 -6.07 -16.06 0.51
C ASP A 138 -5.50 -14.73 1.00
N ALA A 139 -4.38 -14.74 1.73
CA ALA A 139 -3.68 -13.55 2.18
C ALA A 139 -3.29 -12.66 0.99
N ALA A 140 -2.66 -13.25 -0.03
CA ALA A 140 -2.28 -12.55 -1.25
C ALA A 140 -3.50 -12.01 -2.03
N ARG A 141 -4.62 -12.75 -2.06
CA ARG A 141 -5.87 -12.29 -2.68
C ARG A 141 -6.42 -11.06 -1.96
N TRP A 142 -6.56 -11.10 -0.64
CA TRP A 142 -7.10 -9.98 0.14
C TRP A 142 -6.18 -8.76 0.10
N LEU A 143 -4.86 -8.96 0.11
CA LEU A 143 -3.90 -7.89 -0.04
C LEU A 143 -4.03 -7.20 -1.41
N ARG A 144 -4.19 -7.97 -2.50
CA ARG A 144 -4.44 -7.40 -3.84
C ARG A 144 -5.72 -6.58 -3.88
N LEU A 145 -6.80 -7.05 -3.25
CA LEU A 145 -8.06 -6.30 -3.17
C LEU A 145 -7.91 -4.99 -2.38
N SER A 146 -7.20 -5.04 -1.25
CA SER A 146 -6.90 -3.84 -0.45
C SER A 146 -6.09 -2.80 -1.24
N LYS A 147 -5.09 -3.25 -2.00
CA LYS A 147 -4.28 -2.39 -2.89
C LYS A 147 -5.10 -1.81 -4.04
N ALA A 148 -5.91 -2.64 -4.71
CA ALA A 148 -6.76 -2.18 -5.81
C ALA A 148 -7.77 -1.10 -5.37
N SER A 149 -8.30 -1.22 -4.15
CA SER A 149 -9.22 -0.23 -3.58
C SER A 149 -8.53 1.06 -3.14
N LEU A 150 -7.30 0.97 -2.62
CA LEU A 150 -6.46 2.17 -2.44
C LEU A 150 -6.37 2.91 -3.77
N GLU A 151 -5.96 2.23 -4.83
CA GLU A 151 -5.70 2.83 -6.13
C GLU A 151 -6.94 3.39 -6.83
N GLY A 152 -8.14 2.92 -6.50
CA GLY A 152 -9.40 3.38 -7.10
C GLY A 152 -9.97 4.66 -6.46
N GLY A 153 -9.55 5.00 -5.24
CA GLY A 153 -10.05 6.16 -4.48
C GLY A 153 -9.08 7.34 -4.42
N LEU A 154 -7.90 7.24 -5.05
CA LEU A 154 -6.89 8.31 -4.99
C LEU A 154 -7.29 9.50 -5.84
N VAL A 155 -7.11 10.68 -5.25
CA VAL A 155 -7.23 11.97 -5.94
C VAL A 155 -5.98 12.14 -6.84
N PRO A 156 -6.07 12.84 -7.99
CA PRO A 156 -4.94 12.96 -8.91
C PRO A 156 -3.63 13.45 -8.25
N GLU A 157 -3.70 14.40 -7.31
CA GLU A 157 -2.55 14.91 -6.58
C GLU A 157 -1.86 13.82 -5.74
N GLU A 158 -2.64 12.91 -5.15
CA GLU A 158 -2.11 11.79 -4.37
C GLU A 158 -1.43 10.75 -5.25
N LEU A 159 -1.97 10.48 -6.46
CA LEU A 159 -1.32 9.61 -7.44
C LEU A 159 0.05 10.15 -7.83
N LEU A 160 0.17 11.45 -8.07
CA LEU A 160 1.45 12.07 -8.43
C LEU A 160 2.44 12.05 -7.26
N ARG A 161 1.96 12.23 -6.02
CA ARG A 161 2.79 12.08 -4.81
C ARG A 161 3.33 10.65 -4.67
N LEU A 162 2.47 9.64 -4.85
CA LEU A 162 2.88 8.23 -4.79
C LEU A 162 3.84 7.84 -5.92
N ALA A 163 3.64 8.40 -7.12
CA ALA A 163 4.57 8.21 -8.24
C ALA A 163 5.98 8.72 -7.90
N ARG A 164 6.08 9.88 -7.23
CA ARG A 164 7.35 10.44 -6.71
C ARG A 164 7.98 9.57 -5.64
N GLU A 165 7.19 9.10 -4.69
CA GLU A 165 7.68 8.24 -3.61
C GLU A 165 8.23 6.92 -4.15
N ALA A 166 7.53 6.30 -5.10
CA ALA A 166 7.99 5.09 -5.78
C ALA A 166 9.26 5.34 -6.61
N ALA A 167 9.34 6.47 -7.34
CA ALA A 167 10.56 6.86 -8.06
C ALA A 167 11.76 7.05 -7.13
N ASN A 168 11.56 7.71 -5.99
CA ASN A 168 12.60 7.90 -4.96
C ASN A 168 13.06 6.55 -4.36
N ALA A 169 12.15 5.58 -4.24
CA ALA A 169 12.47 4.22 -3.82
C ALA A 169 13.09 3.36 -4.93
N ARG A 170 13.28 3.90 -6.14
CA ARG A 170 13.71 3.19 -7.36
C ARG A 170 12.78 2.04 -7.78
N ASP A 171 11.52 2.10 -7.36
CA ASP A 171 10.46 1.21 -7.86
C ASP A 171 9.80 1.86 -9.09
N TRP A 172 10.51 1.78 -10.22
CA TRP A 172 10.05 2.37 -11.48
C TRP A 172 8.78 1.70 -12.02
N SER A 173 8.52 0.44 -11.66
CA SER A 173 7.29 -0.24 -12.06
C SER A 173 6.07 0.42 -11.41
N GLU A 174 6.09 0.60 -10.09
CA GLU A 174 5.01 1.26 -9.36
C GLU A 174 4.93 2.75 -9.70
N SER A 175 6.07 3.44 -9.85
CA SER A 175 6.09 4.85 -10.24
C SER A 175 5.36 5.08 -11.57
N ARG A 176 5.67 4.29 -12.60
CA ARG A 176 4.99 4.37 -13.91
C ARG A 176 3.51 4.06 -13.80
N ARG A 177 3.13 3.09 -12.96
CA ARG A 177 1.74 2.70 -12.76
C ARG A 177 0.91 3.84 -12.17
N TYR A 178 1.42 4.55 -11.16
CA TYR A 178 0.76 5.72 -10.58
C TYR A 178 0.70 6.90 -11.55
N ALA A 179 1.81 7.21 -12.25
CA ALA A 179 1.87 8.27 -13.25
C ALA A 179 0.88 8.02 -14.41
N ALA A 180 0.81 6.79 -14.93
CA ALA A 180 -0.16 6.43 -15.97
C ALA A 180 -1.60 6.60 -15.51
N ARG A 181 -1.93 6.21 -14.27
CA ARG A 181 -3.28 6.42 -13.71
C ARG A 181 -3.64 7.89 -13.54
N PHE A 182 -2.69 8.70 -13.06
CA PHE A 182 -2.87 10.15 -12.99
C PHE A 182 -3.26 10.71 -14.37
N LEU A 183 -2.54 10.31 -15.42
CA LEU A 183 -2.83 10.73 -16.79
C LEU A 183 -4.19 10.23 -17.30
N LEU A 184 -4.65 9.04 -16.89
CA LEU A 184 -5.99 8.54 -17.21
C LEU A 184 -7.09 9.35 -16.50
N GLN A 185 -6.83 9.88 -15.30
CA GLN A 185 -7.75 10.75 -14.57
C GLN A 185 -7.70 12.22 -15.02
N LYS A 186 -6.79 12.60 -15.94
CA LYS A 186 -6.60 13.97 -16.47
C LYS A 186 -7.91 14.66 -16.87
N ARG A 187 -8.89 13.92 -17.40
CA ARG A 187 -10.18 14.48 -17.85
C ARG A 187 -11.01 15.10 -16.71
N GLN A 188 -10.71 14.76 -15.45
CA GLN A 188 -11.41 15.27 -14.26
C GLN A 188 -10.70 16.47 -13.60
N LEU A 189 -9.50 16.84 -14.06
CA LEU A 189 -8.73 17.93 -13.48
C LEU A 189 -9.15 19.29 -14.05
N ALA A 190 -9.44 20.25 -13.17
CA ALA A 190 -9.71 21.64 -13.54
C ALA A 190 -8.45 22.52 -13.39
N GLY A 191 -8.30 23.51 -14.27
CA GLY A 191 -7.51 24.74 -14.04
C GLY A 191 -5.98 24.66 -14.18
N ASP A 192 -5.29 23.89 -13.35
CA ASP A 192 -3.82 24.02 -13.16
C ASP A 192 -3.05 22.69 -13.34
N SER A 193 -3.65 21.73 -14.03
CA SER A 193 -3.11 20.37 -14.14
C SER A 193 -2.01 20.18 -15.19
N GLU A 194 -1.72 21.17 -16.03
CA GLU A 194 -0.74 21.03 -17.11
C GLU A 194 0.67 20.75 -16.60
N ALA A 195 1.09 21.42 -15.52
CA ALA A 195 2.40 21.19 -14.91
C ALA A 195 2.52 19.76 -14.35
N MET A 196 1.47 19.28 -13.67
CA MET A 196 1.42 17.92 -13.13
C MET A 196 1.39 16.85 -14.24
N VAL A 197 0.77 17.16 -15.37
CA VAL A 197 0.76 16.29 -16.55
C VAL A 197 2.14 16.21 -17.18
N ALA A 198 2.84 17.33 -17.34
CA ALA A 198 4.21 17.33 -17.81
C ALA A 198 5.12 16.50 -16.87
N GLU A 199 4.98 16.68 -15.55
CA GLU A 199 5.70 15.90 -14.55
C GLU A 199 5.42 14.39 -14.67
N ALA A 200 4.16 13.98 -14.79
CA ALA A 200 3.79 12.58 -14.96
C ALA A 200 4.38 11.95 -16.24
N TYR A 201 4.41 12.69 -17.34
CA TYR A 201 5.06 12.23 -18.58
C TYR A 201 6.58 12.05 -18.41
N MET A 202 7.23 12.96 -17.70
CA MET A 202 8.67 12.84 -17.41
C MET A 202 8.96 11.59 -16.55
N MET A 203 8.15 11.32 -15.52
CA MET A 203 8.31 10.09 -14.72
C MET A 203 8.14 8.81 -15.53
N LEU A 204 7.18 8.80 -16.48
CA LEU A 204 7.04 7.67 -17.40
C LEU A 204 8.29 7.50 -18.27
N ALA A 205 8.79 8.58 -18.86
CA ALA A 205 9.97 8.56 -19.71
C ALA A 205 11.21 8.07 -18.94
N ASP A 206 11.44 8.57 -17.73
CA ASP A 206 12.57 8.17 -16.88
C ASP A 206 12.46 6.70 -16.46
N GLY A 207 11.26 6.25 -16.10
CA GLY A 207 11.04 4.83 -15.79
C GLY A 207 11.30 3.91 -16.98
N TYR A 208 10.99 4.32 -18.21
CA TYR A 208 11.33 3.53 -19.41
C TYR A 208 12.83 3.58 -19.75
N ARG A 209 13.49 4.74 -19.55
CA ARG A 209 14.93 4.87 -19.74
C ARG A 209 15.71 3.93 -18.80
N ASP A 210 15.35 3.90 -17.52
CA ASP A 210 16.00 3.02 -16.54
C ASP A 210 15.82 1.53 -16.90
N GLN A 211 14.61 1.13 -17.30
CA GLN A 211 14.38 -0.25 -17.75
C GLN A 211 15.19 -0.63 -19.00
N ALA A 212 15.43 0.32 -19.92
CA ALA A 212 16.25 0.10 -21.10
C ALA A 212 17.75 0.02 -20.79
N GLU A 213 18.20 0.69 -19.72
CA GLU A 213 19.58 0.66 -19.25
C GLU A 213 19.93 -0.64 -18.50
N VAL A 214 18.93 -1.37 -17.97
CA VAL A 214 19.16 -2.71 -17.41
C VAL A 214 19.47 -3.67 -18.57
N PRO A 215 20.71 -4.17 -18.70
CA PRO A 215 21.06 -5.09 -19.78
C PRO A 215 20.22 -6.35 -19.60
N SER A 216 19.32 -6.57 -20.55
CA SER A 216 18.49 -7.78 -20.59
C SER A 216 19.42 -8.98 -20.67
N SER A 217 19.46 -9.80 -19.63
CA SER A 217 20.33 -10.99 -19.56
C SER A 217 19.94 -12.07 -20.58
N ASP A 218 18.91 -11.84 -21.40
CA ASP A 218 18.30 -12.79 -22.32
C ASP A 218 18.65 -12.59 -23.81
N THR A 219 19.58 -11.69 -24.16
CA THR A 219 20.07 -11.61 -25.55
C THR A 219 21.19 -12.62 -25.81
N ALA A 220 21.00 -13.88 -25.42
CA ALA A 220 21.94 -14.99 -25.65
C ALA A 220 21.30 -16.22 -26.33
N ILE A 221 20.12 -16.05 -26.95
CA ILE A 221 19.58 -17.04 -27.89
C ILE A 221 19.06 -16.31 -29.13
N THR A 222 19.97 -15.74 -29.91
CA THR A 222 19.74 -15.60 -31.36
C THR A 222 20.85 -16.39 -32.02
N ALA A 223 20.49 -17.57 -32.52
CA ALA A 223 21.36 -18.43 -33.31
C ALA A 223 21.96 -17.65 -34.49
N PRO A 224 23.18 -17.98 -34.94
CA PRO A 224 23.70 -17.46 -36.20
C PRO A 224 22.82 -17.98 -37.33
N ILE A 225 22.10 -17.08 -38.00
CA ILE A 225 21.55 -17.39 -39.32
C ILE A 225 22.74 -17.36 -40.27
N ASP A 226 23.13 -18.55 -40.74
CA ASP A 226 24.12 -18.75 -41.78
C ASP A 226 23.79 -17.89 -43.01
N ALA A 227 24.52 -16.79 -43.18
CA ALA A 227 24.60 -16.06 -44.43
C ALA A 227 25.74 -16.65 -45.28
N SER A 228 25.56 -17.91 -45.70
CA SER A 228 26.28 -18.50 -46.83
C SER A 228 25.24 -18.87 -47.88
N GLY A 229 25.15 -18.02 -48.90
CA GLY A 229 24.18 -18.16 -49.99
C GLY A 229 24.32 -17.03 -51.00
N SER A 230 25.55 -16.81 -51.45
CA SER A 230 25.83 -16.00 -52.64
C SER A 230 25.22 -16.65 -53.89
N SER A 231 24.76 -15.79 -54.81
CA SER A 231 24.62 -16.05 -56.25
C SER A 231 23.39 -16.86 -56.68
N GLU A 232 22.41 -16.22 -57.33
CA GLU A 232 22.39 -16.18 -58.80
C GLU A 232 21.26 -15.30 -59.36
N ARG A 233 21.74 -14.26 -60.05
CA ARG A 233 21.18 -13.54 -61.19
C ARG A 233 20.23 -14.38 -62.07
N SER A 234 19.01 -13.89 -62.28
CA SER A 234 18.27 -14.09 -63.54
C SER A 234 17.26 -12.96 -63.74
N GLU A 235 17.80 -11.93 -64.37
CA GLU A 235 17.10 -10.84 -65.03
C GLU A 235 16.30 -11.44 -66.20
N SER A 236 14.97 -11.51 -66.07
CA SER A 236 14.07 -11.92 -67.15
C SER A 236 13.19 -10.73 -67.54
N THR A 237 13.49 -10.20 -68.72
CA THR A 237 12.77 -9.15 -69.43
C THR A 237 11.31 -9.56 -69.69
N PRO A 238 10.31 -8.66 -69.53
CA PRO A 238 8.95 -8.94 -69.98
C PRO A 238 8.88 -8.74 -71.49
N SER A 239 8.59 -9.82 -72.21
CA SER A 239 8.19 -9.80 -73.62
C SER A 239 6.82 -9.14 -73.75
N GLU A 240 6.81 -8.05 -74.50
CA GLU A 240 5.65 -7.28 -74.93
C GLU A 240 4.87 -8.08 -75.98
N GLY A 241 3.66 -8.51 -75.63
CA GLY A 241 2.71 -9.17 -76.52
C GLY A 241 1.38 -8.43 -76.49
N LYS A 242 1.21 -7.44 -77.36
CA LYS A 242 -0.10 -6.89 -77.74
C LYS A 242 -0.24 -6.94 -79.26
N ARG A 243 -1.48 -7.28 -79.63
CA ARG A 243 -2.04 -7.48 -80.97
C ARG A 243 -1.87 -6.29 -81.89
#